data_AF-A0A7J3IKE1-F1
#
_entry.id   AF-A0A7J3IKE1-F1
#
_cell.length_a   1.000
_cell.length_b   1.000
_cell.length_c   1.000
_cell.angle_alpha   90.00
_cell.angle_beta   90.00
_cell.angle_gamma   90.00
#
_symmetry.space_group_name_H-M   'P 1'
#
loop_
_entity.id
_entity.type
_entity.pdbx_description
1 polymer ?
#
loop_
_entity_poly.entity_id
_entity_poly.type
_entity_poly.pdbx_seq_one_letter_code
_entity_poly.pdbx_strand_id
1 'polypeptide(L)'
;MVTIRRISLVLVLVFFLVDCFDFKYVKAQDFAAIVITEYEVNPPEAPIKKNGKLYIFIGDISGRIDIFQATNIILDGAGHTLKGDGAWSGILIVDINGVTIKNLK
;
A
#
# COMPACT_ATOMS: atom_id res chain seq x y z
N MET A 1 -47.54 13.43 31.13
CA MET A 1 -46.44 14.36 30.75
C MET A 1 -45.04 13.83 31.08
N VAL A 2 -44.85 13.03 32.14
CA VAL A 2 -43.52 12.50 32.56
C VAL A 2 -42.98 11.39 31.65
N THR A 3 -43.84 10.51 31.14
CA THR A 3 -43.47 9.38 30.25
C THR A 3 -42.96 9.84 28.89
N ILE A 4 -43.58 10.86 28.30
CA ILE A 4 -43.17 11.44 27.01
C ILE A 4 -41.79 12.11 27.13
N ARG A 5 -41.53 12.90 28.18
CA ARG A 5 -40.21 13.52 28.42
C ARG A 5 -39.08 12.51 28.59
N ARG A 6 -39.36 11.35 29.20
CA ARG A 6 -38.37 10.26 29.36
C ARG A 6 -38.07 9.57 28.02
N ILE A 7 -39.09 9.32 27.22
CA ILE A 7 -38.94 8.72 25.88
C ILE A 7 -38.17 9.67 24.95
N SER A 8 -38.50 10.98 24.95
CA SER A 8 -37.80 11.98 24.15
C SER A 8 -36.31 12.08 24.51
N LEU A 9 -35.95 12.00 25.79
CA LEU A 9 -34.55 12.03 26.22
C LEU A 9 -33.77 10.79 25.75
N VAL A 10 -34.37 9.61 25.86
CA VAL A 10 -33.75 8.36 25.41
C VAL A 10 -33.55 8.38 23.89
N LEU A 11 -34.53 8.85 23.13
CA LEU A 11 -34.42 8.98 21.66
C LEU A 11 -33.29 9.93 21.23
N VAL A 12 -33.16 11.09 21.88
CA VAL A 12 -32.08 12.05 21.61
C VAL A 12 -30.71 11.45 21.94
N LEU A 13 -30.61 10.72 23.05
CA LEU A 13 -29.36 10.07 23.47
C LEU A 13 -28.94 8.99 22.48
N VAL A 14 -29.90 8.18 21.99
CA VAL A 14 -29.64 7.14 20.99
C VAL A 14 -29.21 7.75 19.67
N PHE A 15 -29.83 8.84 19.22
CA PHE A 15 -29.46 9.51 17.97
C PHE A 15 -28.03 10.07 18.01
N PHE A 16 -27.64 10.71 19.11
CA PHE A 16 -26.29 11.24 19.32
C PHE A 16 -25.19 10.15 19.33
N LEU A 17 -25.54 8.91 19.68
CA LEU A 17 -24.59 7.80 19.75
C LEU A 17 -24.26 7.21 18.37
N VAL A 18 -25.04 7.50 17.33
CA VAL A 18 -24.85 6.91 15.99
C VAL A 18 -23.91 7.74 15.12
N ASP A 19 -23.75 9.05 15.39
CA ASP A 19 -23.03 9.99 14.51
C ASP A 19 -21.50 10.04 14.71
N CYS A 20 -20.91 9.28 15.65
CA CYS A 20 -19.49 9.39 15.99
C CYS A 20 -18.56 8.49 15.14
N PHE A 21 -19.07 7.74 14.17
CA PHE A 21 -18.32 6.70 13.48
C PHE A 21 -18.07 7.00 12.00
N ASP A 22 -17.08 7.86 11.72
CA ASP A 22 -16.51 7.99 10.36
C ASP A 22 -15.44 6.90 10.17
N PHE A 23 -15.87 5.70 9.79
CA PHE A 23 -14.93 4.64 9.41
C PHE A 23 -14.50 4.82 7.96
N LYS A 24 -13.27 5.31 7.78
CA LYS A 24 -12.63 5.30 6.46
C LYS A 24 -12.17 3.88 6.14
N TYR A 25 -12.87 3.24 5.20
CA TYR A 25 -12.39 2.00 4.61
C TYR A 25 -11.10 2.27 3.84
N VAL A 26 -9.97 1.78 4.35
CA VAL A 26 -8.70 1.76 3.62
C VAL A 26 -8.53 0.35 3.06
N LYS A 27 -8.26 0.25 1.76
CA LYS A 27 -7.96 -1.04 1.13
C LYS A 27 -6.65 -1.56 1.73
N ALA A 28 -6.70 -2.73 2.38
CA ALA A 28 -5.49 -3.39 2.84
C ALA A 28 -4.63 -3.75 1.62
N GLN A 29 -3.31 -3.58 1.73
CA GLN A 29 -2.40 -4.03 0.70
C GLN A 29 -2.38 -5.56 0.68
N ASP A 30 -2.82 -6.13 -0.44
CA ASP A 30 -3.07 -7.58 -0.59
C ASP A 30 -1.97 -8.25 -1.43
N PHE A 31 -0.72 -7.85 -1.22
CA PHE A 31 0.41 -8.31 -2.04
C PHE A 31 1.48 -8.96 -1.17
N ALA A 32 1.61 -10.28 -1.27
CA ALA A 32 2.72 -10.99 -0.62
C ALA A 32 4.07 -10.63 -1.26
N ALA A 33 4.10 -10.47 -2.58
CA ALA A 33 5.26 -10.03 -3.34
C ALA A 33 4.85 -9.22 -4.56
N ILE A 34 5.60 -8.17 -4.87
CA ILE A 34 5.49 -7.42 -6.12
C ILE A 34 6.64 -7.84 -7.03
N VAL A 35 6.30 -8.38 -8.19
CA VAL A 35 7.26 -8.85 -9.17
C VAL A 35 7.50 -7.76 -10.21
N ILE A 36 8.77 -7.41 -10.42
CA ILE A 36 9.20 -6.46 -11.44
C ILE A 36 10.04 -7.22 -12.47
N THR A 37 9.61 -7.17 -13.72
CA THR A 37 10.36 -7.66 -14.87
C THR A 37 10.64 -6.52 -15.85
N GLU A 38 11.42 -6.77 -16.90
CA GLU A 38 11.63 -5.78 -17.97
C GLU A 38 10.32 -5.35 -18.65
N TYR A 39 9.27 -6.19 -18.62
CA TYR A 39 8.02 -5.96 -19.36
C TYR A 39 6.86 -5.52 -18.47
N GLU A 40 6.82 -5.93 -17.20
CA GLU A 40 5.64 -5.71 -16.35
C GLU A 40 5.97 -5.47 -14.88
N VAL A 41 4.96 -4.98 -14.18
CA VAL A 41 4.85 -5.00 -12.71
C VAL A 41 3.64 -5.87 -12.40
N ASN A 42 3.82 -6.89 -11.58
CA ASN A 42 2.76 -7.80 -11.17
C ASN A 42 2.65 -7.81 -9.64
N PRO A 43 1.46 -7.57 -9.06
CA PRO A 43 0.21 -7.23 -9.73
C PRO A 43 0.20 -5.83 -10.36
N PRO A 44 -0.59 -5.60 -11.43
CA PRO A 44 -0.65 -4.31 -12.11
C PRO A 44 -1.25 -3.19 -11.23
N GLU A 45 -1.97 -3.54 -10.17
CA GLU A 45 -2.48 -2.60 -9.17
C GLU A 45 -1.46 -2.23 -8.08
N ALA A 46 -0.25 -2.81 -8.12
CA ALA A 46 0.81 -2.43 -7.20
C ALA A 46 1.08 -0.92 -7.30
N PRO A 47 1.44 -0.24 -6.19
CA PRO A 47 1.68 1.20 -6.18
C PRO A 47 3.06 1.55 -6.78
N ILE A 48 3.35 1.05 -7.97
CA ILE A 48 4.55 1.30 -8.76
C ILE A 48 4.15 1.70 -10.16
N LYS A 49 4.59 2.88 -10.59
CA LYS A 49 4.43 3.36 -11.96
C LYS A 49 5.65 3.02 -12.80
N LYS A 50 5.45 2.30 -13.89
CA LYS A 50 6.48 1.99 -14.87
C LYS A 50 6.57 3.06 -15.96
N ASN A 51 7.79 3.49 -16.29
CA ASN A 51 8.12 4.35 -17.43
C ASN A 51 9.42 3.84 -18.10
N GLY A 52 9.28 2.96 -19.10
CA GLY A 52 10.43 2.29 -19.71
C GLY A 52 11.21 1.46 -18.69
N LYS A 53 12.46 1.85 -18.43
CA LYS A 53 13.35 1.21 -17.43
C LYS A 53 13.28 1.83 -16.03
N LEU A 54 12.46 2.87 -15.84
CA LEU A 54 12.27 3.55 -14.56
C LEU A 54 10.97 3.06 -13.90
N TYR A 55 11.08 2.58 -12.66
CA TYR A 55 9.99 2.09 -11.83
C TYR A 55 9.90 2.97 -10.59
N ILE A 56 8.80 3.71 -10.45
CA ILE A 56 8.65 4.75 -9.43
C ILE A 56 7.56 4.33 -8.44
N PHE A 57 7.86 4.33 -7.15
CA PHE A 57 6.82 4.14 -6.13
C PHE A 57 5.88 5.33 -6.11
N ILE A 58 4.58 5.06 -6.04
CA ILE A 58 3.53 6.08 -5.92
C ILE A 58 2.78 5.99 -4.57
N GLY A 59 3.25 5.12 -3.69
CA GLY A 59 2.71 4.87 -2.36
C GLY A 59 3.66 3.98 -1.57
N ASP A 60 3.44 3.90 -0.25
CA ASP A 60 4.18 2.99 0.60
C ASP A 60 3.79 1.54 0.30
N ILE A 61 4.76 0.63 0.41
CA ILE A 61 4.61 -0.79 0.11
C ILE A 61 4.94 -1.59 1.37
N SER A 62 4.02 -2.45 1.79
CA SER A 62 4.26 -3.53 2.74
C SER A 62 4.44 -4.86 2.00
N GLY A 63 5.46 -5.63 2.35
CA GLY A 63 5.80 -6.90 1.70
C GLY A 63 7.20 -6.88 1.11
N ARG A 64 7.38 -7.56 -0.04
CA ARG A 64 8.66 -7.63 -0.74
C ARG A 64 8.56 -7.29 -2.21
N ILE A 65 9.69 -6.91 -2.80
CA ILE A 65 9.87 -6.68 -4.23
C ILE A 65 10.82 -7.72 -4.79
N ASP A 66 10.37 -8.47 -5.79
CA ASP A 66 11.19 -9.45 -6.48
C ASP A 66 11.46 -8.94 -7.91
N ILE A 67 12.73 -8.69 -8.23
CA ILE A 67 13.15 -8.23 -9.55
C ILE A 67 13.78 -9.40 -10.30
N PHE A 68 13.26 -9.73 -11.48
CA PHE A 68 13.74 -10.84 -12.31
C PHE A 68 14.00 -10.41 -13.74
N GLN A 69 15.07 -10.96 -14.34
CA GLN A 69 15.37 -10.85 -15.78
C GLN A 69 15.32 -9.41 -16.32
N ALA A 70 15.63 -8.44 -15.48
CA ALA A 70 15.65 -7.03 -15.83
C ALA A 70 17.07 -6.62 -16.26
N THR A 71 17.23 -5.55 -17.04
CA THR A 71 18.57 -5.03 -17.36
C THR A 71 18.56 -3.51 -17.37
N ASN A 72 19.50 -2.88 -16.66
CA ASN A 72 19.65 -1.43 -16.59
C ASN A 72 18.39 -0.71 -16.09
N ILE A 73 17.72 -1.27 -15.09
CA ILE A 73 16.51 -0.68 -14.50
C ILE A 73 16.85 0.23 -13.32
N ILE A 74 15.97 1.20 -13.10
CA ILE A 74 16.02 2.12 -11.97
C ILE A 74 14.76 1.92 -11.15
N LEU A 75 14.91 1.51 -9.90
CA LEU A 75 13.85 1.51 -8.90
C LEU A 75 13.98 2.79 -8.05
N ASP A 76 13.03 3.70 -8.21
CA ASP A 76 12.97 4.98 -7.50
C ASP A 76 11.86 4.94 -6.46
N GLY A 77 12.24 4.93 -5.18
CA GLY A 77 11.27 4.95 -4.08
C GLY A 77 10.54 6.27 -3.94
N ALA A 78 10.96 7.36 -4.61
CA ALA A 78 10.34 8.69 -4.52
C ALA A 78 10.08 9.20 -3.08
N GLY A 79 10.84 8.68 -2.09
CA GLY A 79 10.68 8.99 -0.67
C GLY A 79 9.65 8.15 0.08
N HIS A 80 9.01 7.19 -0.58
CA HIS A 80 8.12 6.18 0.00
C HIS A 80 8.89 5.06 0.71
N THR A 81 8.16 4.33 1.55
CA THR A 81 8.71 3.27 2.41
C THR A 81 8.45 1.89 1.82
N LEU A 82 9.44 1.00 1.90
CA LEU A 82 9.24 -0.44 1.73
C LEU A 82 9.34 -1.14 3.08
N LYS A 83 8.19 -1.51 3.64
CA LYS A 83 8.11 -2.21 4.92
C LYS A 83 8.09 -3.72 4.70
N GLY A 84 9.18 -4.39 5.07
CA GLY A 84 9.25 -5.85 5.05
C GLY A 84 8.19 -6.52 5.94
N ASP A 85 7.81 -7.74 5.58
CA ASP A 85 6.86 -8.59 6.32
C ASP A 85 7.53 -9.38 7.47
N GLY A 86 8.86 -9.30 7.59
CA GLY A 86 9.65 -10.01 8.59
C GLY A 86 9.95 -11.48 8.25
N ALA A 87 9.51 -11.98 7.10
CA ALA A 87 9.73 -13.35 6.66
C ALA A 87 10.80 -13.47 5.56
N TRP A 88 10.94 -12.44 4.72
CA TRP A 88 11.80 -12.46 3.53
C TRP A 88 12.70 -11.22 3.40
N SER A 89 13.55 -11.21 2.37
CA SER A 89 14.24 -10.01 1.91
C SER A 89 13.23 -8.96 1.47
N GLY A 90 13.42 -7.69 1.85
CA GLY A 90 12.57 -6.60 1.37
C GLY A 90 12.67 -6.44 -0.15
N ILE A 91 13.88 -6.50 -0.70
CA ILE A 91 14.12 -6.52 -2.15
C ILE A 91 14.98 -7.73 -2.49
N LEU A 92 14.49 -8.56 -3.39
CA LEU A 92 15.21 -9.68 -3.99
C LEU A 92 15.53 -9.36 -5.44
N ILE A 93 16.78 -9.61 -5.85
CA ILE A 93 17.30 -9.32 -7.18
C ILE A 93 17.92 -10.62 -7.71
N VAL A 94 17.39 -11.18 -8.80
CA VAL A 94 17.86 -12.45 -9.39
C VAL A 94 18.06 -12.34 -10.90
N ASP A 95 19.24 -12.79 -11.35
CA ASP A 95 19.63 -12.84 -12.77
C ASP A 95 19.54 -11.47 -13.49
N ILE A 96 20.19 -10.45 -12.90
CA ILE A 96 20.06 -9.04 -13.34
C ILE A 96 21.43 -8.40 -13.57
N ASN A 97 21.53 -7.57 -14.62
CA ASN A 97 22.68 -6.69 -14.86
C ASN A 97 22.24 -5.21 -14.78
N GLY A 98 22.83 -4.46 -13.84
CA GLY A 98 22.61 -3.01 -13.70
C GLY A 98 21.26 -2.63 -13.09
N VAL A 99 21.10 -2.80 -11.77
CA VAL A 99 19.96 -2.25 -11.03
C VAL A 99 20.42 -1.05 -10.22
N THR A 100 19.73 0.08 -10.38
CA THR A 100 19.89 1.25 -9.51
C THR A 100 18.69 1.37 -8.60
N ILE A 101 18.90 1.31 -7.27
CA ILE A 101 17.87 1.60 -6.28
C ILE A 101 18.19 2.96 -5.65
N LYS A 102 17.22 3.87 -5.61
CA LYS A 102 17.40 5.20 -5.02
C LYS A 102 16.11 5.71 -4.36
N ASN A 103 16.26 6.69 -3.47
CA ASN A 103 15.17 7.39 -2.78
C ASN A 103 14.16 6.47 -2.07
N LEU A 104 14.60 5.29 -1.62
CA LEU A 104 13.78 4.36 -0.86
C LEU A 104 14.07 4.51 0.65
N LYS A 105 13.03 4.40 1.47
CA LYS A 105 13.13 4.35 2.93
C LYS A 105 12.81 2.96 3.47
#